data_AF-A0A7Z9KAJ4-F1
#
_entry.id   AF-A0A7Z9KAJ4-F1
#
_cell.length_a   1.000
_cell.length_b   1.000
_cell.length_c   1.000
_cell.angle_alpha   90.00
_cell.angle_beta   90.00
_cell.angle_gamma   90.00
#
_symmetry.space_group_name_H-M   'P 1'
#
loop_
_entity.id
_entity.type
_entity.pdbx_description
1 polymer ?
#
loop_
_entity_poly.entity_id
_entity_poly.type
_entity_poly.pdbx_seq_one_letter_code
_entity_poly.pdbx_strand_id
1 'polypeptide(L)' 'RVSKPGLRVYVGKGEIPRYYGGMGVTVMSTSRGVMTGRQAWRDGVGGELLCYVW' A
#
# COMPACT_ATOMS: atom_id res chain seq x y z
N ARG A 1 -5.66 -6.66 -7.80
CA ARG A 1 -4.54 -7.25 -7.01
C ARG A 1 -3.23 -6.89 -7.70
N VAL A 2 -2.34 -6.18 -7.01
CA VAL A 2 -1.10 -5.63 -7.57
C VAL A 2 0.06 -6.59 -7.34
N SER A 3 0.41 -6.85 -6.07
CA SER A 3 1.38 -7.88 -5.76
C SER A 3 0.83 -9.26 -6.08
N LYS A 4 1.55 -10.00 -6.91
CA LYS A 4 1.25 -11.36 -7.35
C LYS A 4 2.42 -12.27 -6.97
N PRO A 5 2.23 -13.59 -6.80
CA PRO A 5 3.32 -14.50 -6.47
C PRO A 5 4.52 -14.42 -7.43
N GLY A 6 4.27 -14.19 -8.73
CA GLY A 6 5.31 -14.02 -9.74
C GLY A 6 5.88 -12.60 -9.89
N LEU A 7 5.30 -11.61 -9.21
CA LEU A 7 5.82 -10.23 -9.17
C LEU A 7 5.38 -9.57 -7.87
N ARG A 8 6.25 -9.62 -6.87
CA ARG A 8 6.03 -8.97 -5.58
C ARG A 8 6.36 -7.49 -5.71
N VAL A 9 5.41 -6.66 -5.31
CA VAL A 9 5.55 -5.19 -5.38
C VAL A 9 5.64 -4.67 -3.96
N TYR A 10 6.79 -4.13 -3.58
CA TYR A 10 7.01 -3.46 -2.30
C TYR A 10 7.18 -1.97 -2.54
N VAL A 11 6.58 -1.16 -1.68
CA VAL A 11 6.63 0.30 -1.76
C VAL A 11 7.13 0.87 -0.44
N GLY A 12 8.06 1.82 -0.53
CA GLY A 12 8.47 2.63 0.61
C GLY A 12 7.40 3.67 0.98
N LYS A 13 7.50 4.27 2.18
CA LYS A 13 6.60 5.34 2.65
C LYS A 13 6.40 6.45 1.62
N GLY A 14 7.48 6.88 0.96
CA GLY A 14 7.46 7.97 -0.03
C GLY A 14 6.82 7.61 -1.36
N GLU A 15 6.67 6.32 -1.64
CA GLU A 15 6.21 5.80 -2.93
C GLU A 15 4.78 5.24 -2.85
N ILE A 16 4.11 5.40 -1.70
CA ILE A 16 2.73 4.93 -1.53
C ILE A 16 1.82 5.72 -2.49
N PRO A 17 1.22 5.05 -3.49
CA PRO A 17 0.41 5.73 -4.49
C PRO A 17 -0.90 6.22 -3.89
N ARG A 18 -1.26 7.47 -4.21
CA ARG A 18 -2.56 8.08 -3.90
C ARG A 18 -3.43 8.07 -5.14
N TYR A 19 -4.33 7.09 -5.22
CA TYR A 19 -5.27 7.00 -6.34
C TYR A 19 -6.45 7.96 -6.15
N TYR A 20 -6.92 8.56 -7.26
CA TYR A 20 -8.09 9.45 -7.29
C TYR A 20 -8.07 10.56 -6.23
N GLY A 21 -6.92 11.22 -6.01
CA GLY A 21 -6.80 12.29 -5.02
C GLY A 21 -7.00 11.84 -3.57
N GLY A 22 -6.92 10.54 -3.28
CA GLY A 22 -7.16 9.96 -1.95
C GLY A 22 -8.55 9.36 -1.74
N MET A 23 -9.38 9.29 -2.79
CA MET A 23 -10.65 8.56 -2.74
C MET A 23 -10.45 7.05 -2.82
N GLY A 24 -9.40 6.58 -3.51
CA GLY A 24 -9.06 5.16 -3.57
C GLY A 24 -8.42 4.66 -2.28
N VAL A 25 -8.80 3.46 -1.85
CA VAL A 25 -8.21 2.75 -0.71
C VAL A 25 -7.13 1.81 -1.21
N THR A 26 -5.88 2.16 -0.92
CA THR A 26 -4.73 1.27 -1.12
C THR A 26 -4.61 0.34 0.08
N VAL A 27 -4.52 -0.97 -0.14
CA VAL A 27 -4.31 -1.99 0.90
C VAL A 27 -2.91 -2.57 0.76
N MET A 28 -2.16 -2.56 1.86
CA MET A 28 -0.77 -3.04 1.88
C MET A 28 -0.47 -3.85 3.14
N SER A 29 0.43 -4.81 2.98
CA SER A 29 0.99 -5.61 4.08
C SER A 29 2.28 -4.98 4.55
N THR A 30 2.31 -4.48 5.77
CA THR A 30 3.51 -3.88 6.38
C THR A 30 4.06 -4.81 7.47
N SER A 31 5.24 -4.49 7.99
CA SER A 31 5.84 -5.21 9.14
C SER A 31 5.00 -5.13 10.42
N ARG A 32 4.04 -4.19 10.51
CA ARG A 32 3.10 -4.03 11.63
C ARG A 32 1.72 -4.63 11.35
N GLY A 33 1.58 -5.37 10.25
CA GLY A 33 0.32 -5.97 9.82
C GLY A 33 -0.25 -5.31 8.56
N VAL A 34 -1.45 -5.76 8.18
CA VAL A 34 -2.17 -5.26 7.01
C VAL A 34 -2.88 -3.97 7.36
N MET A 35 -2.65 -2.93 6.57
CA MET A 35 -3.21 -1.60 6.79
C MET A 35 -3.44 -0.86 5.47
N THR A 36 -4.15 0.27 5.55
CA THR A 36 -4.37 1.12 4.39
C THR A 36 -3.12 1.96 4.10
N GLY A 37 -2.92 2.34 2.83
CA GLY A 37 -1.79 3.18 2.42
C GLY A 37 -1.77 4.52 3.16
N ARG A 38 -2.93 5.07 3.52
CA ARG A 38 -3.03 6.29 4.34
C ARG A 38 -2.50 6.05 5.76
N GLN A 39 -2.87 4.93 6.38
CA GLN A 39 -2.39 4.55 7.70
C GLN A 39 -0.87 4.32 7.66
N ALA A 40 -0.39 3.52 6.70
CA ALA A 40 1.03 3.24 6.51
C ALA A 40 1.86 4.52 6.30
N TRP A 41 1.33 5.49 5.55
CA TRP A 41 1.98 6.78 5.33
C TRP A 41 2.10 7.61 6.61
N ARG A 42 1.02 7.67 7.42
CA ARG A 42 1.03 8.35 8.73
C ARG A 42 2.00 7.69 9.69
N ASP A 43 1.99 6.37 9.70
CA ASP A 43 2.81 5.53 10.55
C ASP A 43 4.27 5.45 10.07
N GLY A 44 4.56 5.97 8.88
CA GLY A 44 5.90 6.07 8.32
C GLY A 44 6.49 4.74 7.85
N VAL A 45 5.65 3.74 7.57
CA VAL A 45 6.09 2.39 7.17
C VAL A 45 5.73 2.08 5.72
N GLY A 46 6.66 1.40 5.04
CA GLY A 46 6.41 0.78 3.74
C GLY A 46 5.89 -0.65 3.88
N GLY A 47 5.74 -1.32 2.75
CA GLY A 47 5.27 -2.71 2.73
C GLY A 47 4.93 -3.23 1.34
N GLU A 48 4.40 -4.45 1.31
CA GLU A 48 3.91 -5.09 0.09
C GLU A 48 2.57 -4.49 -0.33
N LEU A 49 2.47 -4.04 -1.57
CA LEU A 49 1.25 -3.47 -2.15
C LEU A 49 0.32 -4.59 -2.63
N LEU A 50 -0.70 -4.93 -1.84
CA LEU A 50 -1.59 -6.07 -2.14
C LEU A 50 -2.59 -5.72 -3.24
N CYS A 51 -3.33 -4.63 -3.07
CA CYS A 51 -4.31 -4.15 -4.03
C CYS A 51 -4.67 -2.69 -3.78
N TYR A 52 -5.27 -2.07 -4.78
CA TYR A 52 -6.01 -0.83 -4.64
C TYR A 52 -7.48 -1.12 -4.96
N VAL A 53 -8.37 -0.51 -4.19
CA VAL A 53 -9.82 -0.54 -4.37
C VAL A 53 -10.26 0.90 -4.58
N TRP A 54 -11.07 1.16 -5.59
CA TRP A 54 -11.69 2.45 -5.87
C TRP A 54 -13.17 2.24 -6.13
#